data_AF-A0A6P8Z5H7-F1
#
_entry.id   AF-A0A6P8Z5H7-F1
#
_cell.length_a   1.000
_cell.length_b   1.000
_cell.length_c   1.000
_cell.angle_alpha   90.00
_cell.angle_beta   90.00
_cell.angle_gamma   90.00
#
_symmetry.space_group_name_H-M   'P 1'
#
loop_
_entity.id
_entity.type
_entity.pdbx_description
1 polymer ?
#
loop_
_entity_poly.entity_id
_entity_poly.type
_entity_poly.pdbx_seq_one_letter_code
_entity_poly.pdbx_strand_id
1 'polypeptide(L)'
;MPQELLFCYNVGCGQKYNPDENKEDSCTHHPGQPVFHDAYKGWGCCNKKTTDFTEFLNIRGCTKSFHSNIAPPEPERQVVDKSTKDEVIVVKPPTQTSLERPPFESPLTELKPSIAASLKQQIEGIVKLGSSANEIPGDGIPPIGTSCKNGGCKVLYEGVRSIDDQCIHHPGFPVFHEGMKFWSCCVRRTSDFNVFLEQAGCSTGKHVWFKKQDKSGVSCRYDWHQTGNFTVVSVFAKKYDPVKSVVKVNPIRLVINLYFPETEDCFNLDVELGGVVNVAECSAQMLGTKVEVKLRKAEPAAWKNLCISRGVGDTQSTPSSESSSSTATLESRVDAVDLSDL
;
A
#
# COMPACT_ATOMS: atom_id res chain seq x y z
N MET A 1 42.93 45.23 -29.25
CA MET A 1 42.80 44.70 -27.87
C MET A 1 41.53 43.87 -27.83
N PRO A 2 41.50 42.68 -27.20
CA PRO A 2 40.27 41.91 -27.07
C PRO A 2 39.25 42.72 -26.26
N GLN A 3 38.04 42.90 -26.81
CA GLN A 3 36.95 43.61 -26.12
C GLN A 3 36.49 42.77 -24.92
N GLU A 4 36.59 43.34 -23.73
CA GLU A 4 36.16 42.68 -22.49
C GLU A 4 34.63 42.78 -22.36
N LEU A 5 33.96 41.65 -22.57
CA LEU A 5 32.50 41.56 -22.44
C LEU A 5 32.11 41.43 -20.96
N LEU A 6 31.23 42.30 -20.48
CA LEU A 6 30.70 42.28 -19.12
C LEU A 6 29.38 41.50 -19.04
N PHE A 7 29.10 40.88 -17.90
CA PHE A 7 27.81 40.24 -17.64
C PHE A 7 26.78 41.25 -17.14
N CYS A 8 25.57 41.19 -17.68
CA CYS A 8 24.43 41.96 -17.21
C CYS A 8 23.74 41.27 -16.03
N TYR A 9 23.63 41.97 -14.90
CA TYR A 9 22.96 41.50 -13.69
C TYR A 9 21.53 42.02 -13.53
N ASN A 10 20.99 42.74 -14.51
CA ASN A 10 19.57 43.09 -14.52
C ASN A 10 18.72 41.82 -14.54
N VAL A 11 17.69 41.78 -13.70
CA VAL A 11 16.88 40.58 -13.43
C VAL A 11 16.18 40.10 -14.72
N GLY A 12 16.51 38.88 -15.15
CA GLY A 12 15.95 38.27 -16.36
C GLY A 12 16.68 38.60 -17.67
N CYS A 13 17.79 39.37 -17.64
CA CYS A 13 18.63 39.60 -18.82
C CYS A 13 19.74 38.53 -18.96
N GLY A 14 20.71 38.50 -18.04
CA GLY A 14 21.80 37.50 -18.01
C GLY A 14 22.75 37.50 -19.23
N GLN A 15 22.67 38.49 -20.12
CA GLN A 15 23.48 38.56 -21.33
C GLN A 15 24.86 39.16 -21.07
N LYS A 16 25.82 38.81 -21.94
CA LYS A 16 27.11 39.51 -22.02
C LYS A 16 26.99 40.70 -22.97
N TYR A 17 27.56 41.85 -22.61
CA TYR A 17 27.48 43.07 -23.40
C TYR A 17 28.84 43.78 -23.47
N ASN A 18 29.05 44.56 -24.53
CA ASN A 18 30.19 45.46 -24.66
C ASN A 18 29.81 46.82 -24.03
N PRO A 19 30.56 47.32 -23.03
CA PRO A 19 30.30 48.64 -22.43
C PRO A 19 30.26 49.79 -23.44
N ASP A 20 31.06 49.72 -24.50
CA ASP A 20 31.16 50.78 -25.52
C ASP A 20 29.93 50.82 -26.45
N GLU A 21 29.15 49.73 -26.51
CA GLU A 21 27.95 49.60 -27.36
C GLU A 21 26.65 49.58 -26.53
N ASN A 22 26.72 49.86 -25.22
CA ASN A 22 25.58 49.82 -24.31
C ASN A 22 24.66 51.03 -24.51
N LYS A 23 23.53 50.82 -25.19
CA LYS A 23 22.50 51.85 -25.43
C LYS A 23 21.33 51.70 -24.47
N GLU A 24 20.51 52.73 -24.37
CA GLU A 24 19.35 52.79 -23.47
C GLU A 24 18.32 51.68 -23.72
N ASP A 25 18.31 51.06 -24.90
CA ASP A 25 17.38 50.00 -25.28
C ASP A 25 18.02 48.62 -25.40
N SER A 26 19.28 48.46 -24.99
CA SER A 26 20.08 47.25 -25.21
C SER A 26 19.70 46.09 -24.27
N CYS A 27 19.33 46.38 -23.03
CA CYS A 27 18.89 45.37 -22.06
C CYS A 27 17.37 45.30 -22.01
N THR A 28 16.80 44.08 -21.96
CA THR A 28 15.38 43.86 -21.65
C THR A 28 15.27 43.04 -20.37
N HIS A 29 14.71 43.60 -19.30
CA HIS A 29 14.70 42.99 -17.96
C HIS A 29 13.40 43.28 -17.20
N HIS A 30 13.23 42.66 -16.03
CA HIS A 30 12.17 42.98 -15.08
C HIS A 30 12.73 43.89 -13.96
N PRO A 31 12.19 45.09 -13.71
CA PRO A 31 12.56 45.91 -12.55
C PRO A 31 11.78 45.51 -11.29
N GLY A 32 10.69 44.74 -11.43
CA GLY A 32 9.85 44.29 -10.33
C GLY A 32 10.40 43.02 -9.69
N GLN A 33 10.08 42.81 -8.41
CA GLN A 33 10.37 41.59 -7.69
C GLN A 33 9.45 40.44 -8.14
N PRO A 34 9.88 39.17 -7.97
CA PRO A 34 9.02 38.02 -8.23
C PRO A 34 7.85 37.98 -7.23
N VAL A 35 6.65 37.70 -7.73
CA VAL A 35 5.41 37.63 -6.95
C VAL A 35 4.80 36.24 -7.11
N PHE A 36 4.52 35.59 -5.97
CA PHE A 36 3.91 34.26 -5.90
C PHE A 36 2.62 34.35 -5.07
N HIS A 37 1.45 34.19 -5.69
CA HIS A 37 0.15 34.27 -5.03
C HIS A 37 -0.88 33.38 -5.73
N ASP A 38 -1.72 32.65 -4.98
CA ASP A 38 -2.78 31.77 -5.50
C ASP A 38 -2.33 30.82 -6.62
N ALA A 39 -1.21 30.12 -6.42
CA ALA A 39 -0.56 29.23 -7.40
C ALA A 39 0.00 29.91 -8.66
N TYR A 40 -0.26 31.21 -8.86
CA TYR A 40 0.33 32.01 -9.93
C TYR A 40 1.69 32.58 -9.54
N LYS A 41 2.57 32.65 -10.53
CA LYS A 41 3.94 33.14 -10.47
C LYS A 41 4.10 34.21 -11.54
N GLY A 42 4.65 35.36 -11.18
CA GLY A 42 4.82 36.48 -12.10
C GLY A 42 5.79 37.53 -11.56
N TRP A 43 5.99 38.60 -12.32
CA TRP A 43 6.86 39.72 -11.93
C TRP A 43 6.01 40.93 -11.57
N GLY A 44 6.32 41.61 -10.46
CA GLY A 44 5.55 42.79 -10.04
C GLY A 44 5.53 43.95 -11.03
N CYS A 45 6.42 43.96 -12.04
CA CYS A 45 6.44 44.98 -13.08
C CYS A 45 5.44 44.76 -14.22
N CYS A 46 4.87 43.55 -14.37
CA CYS A 46 4.05 43.21 -15.52
C CYS A 46 2.98 42.17 -15.21
N ASN A 47 1.91 42.14 -16.02
CA ASN A 47 0.75 41.29 -15.75
C ASN A 47 0.89 39.85 -16.25
N LYS A 48 2.06 39.43 -16.74
CA LYS A 48 2.28 38.04 -17.18
C LYS A 48 2.40 37.13 -15.96
N LYS A 49 1.50 36.16 -15.88
CA LYS A 49 1.41 35.18 -14.79
C LYS A 49 1.32 33.77 -15.38
N THR A 50 1.91 32.81 -14.69
CA THR A 50 1.90 31.39 -15.05
C THR A 50 1.81 30.54 -13.79
N THR A 51 1.30 29.34 -13.90
CA THR A 51 1.28 28.35 -12.81
C THR A 51 2.53 27.48 -12.81
N ASP A 52 3.31 27.44 -13.89
CA ASP A 52 4.54 26.67 -14.02
C ASP A 52 5.79 27.51 -13.65
N PHE A 53 6.73 26.89 -12.94
CA PHE A 53 7.93 27.59 -12.48
C PHE A 53 8.94 27.82 -13.60
N THR A 54 9.05 26.90 -14.55
CA THR A 54 9.96 27.02 -15.70
C THR A 54 9.47 28.11 -16.64
N GLU A 55 8.17 28.17 -16.90
CA GLU A 55 7.56 29.23 -17.68
C GLU A 55 7.76 30.60 -17.01
N PHE A 56 7.66 30.68 -15.68
CA PHE A 56 7.89 31.90 -14.92
C PHE A 56 9.32 32.46 -15.11
N LEU A 57 10.34 31.61 -15.00
CA LEU A 57 11.73 32.00 -15.22
C LEU A 57 11.99 32.46 -16.66
N ASN A 58 11.21 31.95 -17.62
CA ASN A 58 11.31 32.29 -19.04
C ASN A 58 10.46 33.50 -19.47
N ILE A 59 9.75 34.16 -18.54
CA ILE A 59 9.02 35.39 -18.86
C ILE A 59 10.03 36.45 -19.31
N ARG A 60 9.96 36.86 -20.58
CA ARG A 60 10.80 37.95 -21.12
C ARG A 60 10.61 39.25 -20.34
N GLY A 61 11.71 39.98 -20.12
CA GLY A 61 11.73 41.27 -19.45
C GLY A 61 10.68 42.25 -19.98
N CYS A 62 10.11 43.05 -19.07
CA CYS A 62 9.05 44.02 -19.34
C CYS A 62 9.57 45.44 -19.65
N THR A 63 10.85 45.72 -19.36
CA THR A 63 11.44 47.07 -19.45
C THR A 63 12.74 47.05 -20.25
N LYS A 64 12.94 48.07 -21.09
CA LYS A 64 14.20 48.29 -21.81
C LYS A 64 15.06 49.32 -21.08
N SER A 65 16.36 49.05 -20.91
CA SER A 65 17.32 49.93 -20.25
C SER A 65 18.76 49.63 -20.69
N PHE A 66 19.74 50.33 -20.11
CA PHE A 66 21.15 49.96 -20.22
C PHE A 66 21.43 48.64 -19.49
N HIS A 67 22.37 47.84 -20.00
CA HIS A 67 22.93 46.73 -19.24
C HIS A 67 23.71 47.25 -18.03
N SER A 68 23.68 46.50 -16.92
CA SER A 68 24.41 46.81 -15.69
C SER A 68 25.30 45.64 -15.29
N ASN A 69 26.59 45.90 -15.04
CA ASN A 69 27.53 44.93 -14.49
C ASN A 69 27.56 44.92 -12.96
N ILE A 70 26.66 45.68 -12.33
CA ILE A 70 26.54 45.76 -10.87
C ILE A 70 25.58 44.65 -10.43
N ALA A 71 26.12 43.64 -9.73
CA ALA A 71 25.29 42.64 -9.08
C ALA A 71 24.38 43.33 -8.04
N PRO A 72 23.05 43.09 -8.08
CA PRO A 72 22.18 43.53 -7.00
C PRO A 72 22.73 43.04 -5.66
N PRO A 73 22.62 43.85 -4.59
CA PRO A 73 23.03 43.41 -3.26
C PRO A 73 22.32 42.09 -2.94
N GLU A 74 23.08 41.10 -2.45
CA GLU A 74 22.50 39.83 -2.02
C GLU A 74 21.37 40.16 -1.04
N PRO A 75 20.13 39.68 -1.25
CA PRO A 75 19.04 39.98 -0.35
C PRO A 75 19.47 39.53 1.04
N GLU A 76 19.55 40.47 1.97
CA GLU A 76 19.79 40.13 3.37
C GLU A 76 18.75 39.09 3.74
N ARG A 77 19.22 37.87 4.04
CA ARG A 77 18.36 36.87 4.64
C ARG A 77 17.82 37.54 5.87
N GLN A 78 16.51 37.80 5.88
CA GLN A 78 15.86 38.35 7.05
C GLN A 78 16.28 37.46 8.21
N VAL A 79 17.15 37.99 9.06
CA VAL A 79 17.44 37.38 10.33
C VAL A 79 16.14 37.56 11.06
N VAL A 80 15.34 36.50 11.09
CA VAL A 80 14.10 36.48 11.84
C VAL A 80 14.51 36.79 13.27
N ASP A 81 14.27 38.03 13.68
CA ASP A 81 14.67 38.54 14.97
C ASP A 81 13.91 37.72 16.01
N LYS A 82 14.63 36.84 16.70
CA LYS A 82 14.05 35.96 17.72
C LYS A 82 13.69 36.74 19.01
N SER A 83 13.81 38.06 19.01
CA SER A 83 13.71 38.89 20.21
C SER A 83 12.36 39.60 20.44
N THR A 84 11.34 39.30 19.63
CA THR A 84 9.92 39.51 20.01
C THR A 84 9.18 38.17 20.15
N LYS A 85 9.78 37.25 20.91
CA LYS A 85 9.10 36.03 21.36
C LYS A 85 8.57 36.25 22.77
N ASP A 86 7.33 36.72 22.86
CA ASP A 86 6.37 36.24 23.88
C ASP A 86 4.91 36.53 23.50
N GLU A 87 4.59 36.63 22.21
CA GLU A 87 3.31 36.14 21.72
C GLU A 87 3.60 35.08 20.67
N VAL A 88 3.94 33.88 21.16
CA VAL A 88 3.71 32.69 20.36
C VAL A 88 2.21 32.66 20.12
N ILE A 89 1.75 33.14 18.96
CA ILE A 89 0.50 32.63 18.41
C ILE A 89 0.79 31.16 18.18
N VAL A 90 0.52 30.35 19.21
CA VAL A 90 0.50 28.91 19.09
C VAL A 90 -0.64 28.69 18.12
N VAL A 91 -0.32 28.59 16.83
CA VAL A 91 -1.20 27.96 15.86
C VAL A 91 -1.22 26.51 16.30
N LYS A 92 -2.00 26.22 17.35
CA LYS A 92 -2.44 24.87 17.62
C LYS A 92 -3.15 24.51 16.32
N PRO A 93 -2.70 23.48 15.57
CA PRO A 93 -3.54 22.95 14.52
C PRO A 93 -4.93 22.77 15.15
N PRO A 94 -6.02 23.25 14.50
CA PRO A 94 -7.35 23.11 15.07
C PRO A 94 -7.46 21.68 15.54
N THR A 95 -7.63 21.51 16.86
CA THR A 95 -7.73 20.18 17.44
C THR A 95 -8.98 19.62 16.80
N GLN A 96 -8.81 18.74 15.81
CA GLN A 96 -9.94 18.01 15.24
C GLN A 96 -10.58 17.33 16.43
N THR A 97 -11.75 17.82 16.82
CA THR A 97 -12.57 17.22 17.85
C THR A 97 -12.97 15.87 17.29
N SER A 98 -12.15 14.85 17.58
CA SER A 98 -12.47 13.47 17.25
C SER A 98 -13.74 13.10 18.00
N LEU A 99 -14.70 12.53 17.30
CA LEU A 99 -15.90 11.96 17.90
C LEU A 99 -15.50 11.06 19.08
N GLU A 100 -16.27 11.17 20.16
CA GLU A 100 -16.08 10.31 21.31
C GLU A 100 -16.26 8.85 20.87
N ARG A 101 -15.28 8.01 21.20
CA ARG A 101 -15.26 6.62 20.77
C ARG A 101 -16.41 5.87 21.45
N PRO A 102 -17.35 5.28 20.70
CA PRO A 102 -18.42 4.49 21.30
C PRO A 102 -17.89 3.25 22.03
N PRO A 103 -18.65 2.66 22.97
CA PRO A 103 -18.26 1.42 23.64
C PRO A 103 -18.08 0.26 22.67
N PHE A 104 -17.07 -0.59 22.94
CA PHE A 104 -16.75 -1.76 22.11
C PHE A 104 -17.89 -2.80 22.08
N GLU A 105 -18.59 -2.96 23.20
CA GLU A 105 -19.74 -3.87 23.33
C GLU A 105 -21.03 -3.29 22.74
N SER A 106 -20.94 -2.21 21.95
CA SER A 106 -22.10 -1.67 21.24
C SER A 106 -22.70 -2.73 20.29
N PRO A 107 -24.04 -2.74 20.11
CA PRO A 107 -24.72 -3.77 19.34
C PRO A 107 -24.15 -3.91 17.92
N LEU A 108 -23.80 -5.14 17.56
CA LEU A 108 -23.36 -5.50 16.22
C LEU A 108 -24.55 -5.53 15.26
N THR A 109 -24.43 -4.82 14.15
CA THR A 109 -25.39 -4.87 13.04
C THR A 109 -24.86 -5.79 11.95
N GLU A 110 -25.68 -6.73 11.51
CA GLU A 110 -25.36 -7.62 10.39
C GLU A 110 -25.56 -6.88 9.06
N LEU A 111 -24.51 -6.83 8.24
CA LEU A 111 -24.56 -6.23 6.91
C LEU A 111 -25.20 -7.21 5.94
N LYS A 112 -26.02 -6.69 5.03
CA LYS A 112 -26.57 -7.47 3.91
C LYS A 112 -25.59 -7.43 2.74
N PRO A 113 -24.84 -8.51 2.45
CA PRO A 113 -23.84 -8.48 1.40
C PRO A 113 -24.49 -8.57 0.01
N SER A 114 -23.90 -7.88 -0.97
CA SER A 114 -24.18 -8.14 -2.38
C SER A 114 -23.37 -9.36 -2.84
N ILE A 115 -24.05 -10.38 -3.37
CA ILE A 115 -23.43 -11.65 -3.78
C ILE A 115 -23.24 -11.68 -5.29
N ALA A 116 -21.99 -11.80 -5.74
CA ALA A 116 -21.68 -11.91 -7.17
C ALA A 116 -22.16 -13.25 -7.77
N ALA A 117 -22.55 -13.22 -9.05
CA ALA A 117 -23.01 -14.41 -9.77
C ALA A 117 -21.92 -15.49 -9.87
N SER A 118 -20.64 -15.10 -9.99
CA SER A 118 -19.51 -16.02 -10.06
C SER A 118 -19.36 -16.86 -8.78
N LEU A 119 -19.59 -16.28 -7.61
CA LEU A 119 -19.55 -17.01 -6.34
C LEU A 119 -20.70 -18.02 -6.23
N LYS A 120 -21.91 -17.66 -6.68
CA LYS A 120 -23.06 -18.57 -6.69
C LYS A 120 -22.78 -19.81 -7.55
N GLN A 121 -22.24 -19.61 -8.75
CA GLN A 121 -21.89 -20.72 -9.65
C GLN A 121 -20.82 -21.65 -9.05
N GLN A 122 -19.82 -21.10 -8.36
CA GLN A 122 -18.79 -21.91 -7.70
C GLN A 122 -19.38 -22.83 -6.63
N ILE A 123 -20.33 -22.33 -5.85
CA ILE A 123 -20.94 -23.07 -4.74
C ILE A 123 -21.91 -24.12 -5.24
N GLU A 124 -22.70 -23.81 -6.26
CA GLU A 124 -23.53 -24.81 -6.94
C GLU A 124 -22.66 -25.95 -7.48
N GLY A 125 -21.45 -25.66 -7.97
CA GLY A 125 -20.46 -26.66 -8.34
C GLY A 125 -20.04 -27.54 -7.16
N ILE A 126 -19.67 -26.93 -6.03
CA ILE A 126 -19.24 -27.67 -4.83
C ILE A 126 -20.36 -28.57 -4.30
N VAL A 127 -21.60 -28.08 -4.23
CA VAL A 127 -22.75 -28.86 -3.78
C VAL A 127 -23.04 -30.04 -4.72
N LYS A 128 -22.84 -29.87 -6.03
CA LYS A 128 -22.99 -30.96 -7.01
C LYS A 128 -21.86 -32.00 -6.91
N LEU A 129 -20.62 -31.59 -6.66
CA LEU A 129 -19.48 -32.50 -6.46
C LEU A 129 -19.44 -33.14 -5.07
N GLY A 130 -20.05 -32.53 -4.06
CA GLY A 130 -20.15 -33.05 -2.68
C GLY A 130 -20.90 -34.38 -2.57
N SER A 131 -21.64 -34.78 -3.62
CA SER A 131 -22.28 -36.09 -3.72
C SER A 131 -21.41 -37.16 -4.43
N SER A 132 -20.18 -36.83 -4.86
CA SER A 132 -19.32 -37.78 -5.59
C SER A 132 -17.81 -37.64 -5.34
N ALA A 133 -17.36 -36.77 -4.42
CA ALA A 133 -15.94 -36.50 -4.18
C ALA A 133 -15.38 -37.06 -2.85
N ASN A 134 -16.00 -38.12 -2.31
CA ASN A 134 -15.47 -38.88 -1.17
C ASN A 134 -15.24 -40.36 -1.48
N GLU A 135 -14.95 -40.70 -2.73
CA GLU A 135 -14.22 -41.93 -3.03
C GLU A 135 -12.79 -41.58 -3.42
N ILE A 136 -11.92 -41.58 -2.42
CA ILE A 136 -10.50 -41.85 -2.59
C ILE A 136 -10.43 -43.29 -3.15
N PRO A 137 -9.91 -43.55 -4.36
CA PRO A 137 -9.51 -44.91 -4.70
C PRO A 137 -8.38 -45.27 -3.73
N GLY A 138 -8.72 -46.12 -2.76
CA GLY A 138 -7.90 -46.43 -1.59
C GLY A 138 -6.68 -47.27 -1.91
N ASP A 139 -5.70 -46.72 -2.63
CA ASP A 139 -4.37 -47.33 -2.80
C ASP A 139 -3.19 -46.32 -2.81
N GLY A 140 -3.43 -45.03 -2.58
CA GLY A 140 -2.33 -44.04 -2.47
C GLY A 140 -1.61 -43.72 -3.78
N ILE A 141 -2.15 -44.15 -4.92
CA ILE A 141 -1.58 -43.93 -6.25
C ILE A 141 -2.29 -42.73 -6.91
N PRO A 142 -1.57 -41.67 -7.30
CA PRO A 142 -2.15 -40.51 -7.99
C PRO A 142 -2.61 -40.84 -9.42
N PRO A 143 -3.64 -40.15 -9.96
CA PRO A 143 -3.99 -40.22 -11.38
C PRO A 143 -2.85 -39.74 -12.28
N ILE A 144 -2.68 -40.36 -13.45
CA ILE A 144 -1.72 -39.91 -14.47
C ILE A 144 -2.03 -38.45 -14.84
N GLY A 145 -1.00 -37.61 -14.86
CA GLY A 145 -1.09 -36.16 -15.07
C GLY A 145 -1.20 -35.34 -13.79
N THR A 146 -1.22 -35.96 -12.59
CA THR A 146 -1.24 -35.21 -11.32
C THR A 146 0.05 -34.39 -11.16
N SER A 147 -0.06 -33.09 -10.89
CA SER A 147 1.11 -32.22 -10.67
C SER A 147 1.69 -32.34 -9.27
N CYS A 148 3.02 -32.27 -9.17
CA CYS A 148 3.72 -32.21 -7.90
C CYS A 148 3.33 -30.93 -7.13
N LYS A 149 3.14 -31.05 -5.81
CA LYS A 149 2.73 -29.97 -4.91
C LYS A 149 3.91 -29.29 -4.18
N ASN A 150 5.14 -29.71 -4.42
CA ASN A 150 6.33 -29.05 -3.89
C ASN A 150 6.60 -27.74 -4.65
N GLY A 151 7.07 -26.71 -3.93
CA GLY A 151 7.30 -25.37 -4.51
C GLY A 151 8.27 -25.39 -5.69
N GLY A 152 7.83 -24.85 -6.83
CA GLY A 152 8.65 -24.74 -8.06
C GLY A 152 8.84 -26.05 -8.84
N CYS A 153 8.28 -27.17 -8.39
CA CYS A 153 8.36 -28.44 -9.11
C CYS A 153 7.27 -28.51 -10.20
N LYS A 154 7.66 -28.73 -11.46
CA LYS A 154 6.74 -28.79 -12.61
C LYS A 154 6.48 -30.22 -13.13
N VAL A 155 6.96 -31.23 -12.41
CA VAL A 155 6.82 -32.63 -12.83
C VAL A 155 5.38 -33.10 -12.68
N LEU A 156 4.88 -33.79 -13.70
CA LEU A 156 3.59 -34.46 -13.71
C LEU A 156 3.79 -35.95 -13.44
N TYR A 157 2.82 -36.57 -12.78
CA TYR A 157 2.84 -37.98 -12.48
C TYR A 157 2.56 -38.81 -13.75
N GLU A 158 3.52 -39.63 -14.20
CA GLU A 158 3.39 -40.49 -15.39
C GLU A 158 3.27 -41.99 -15.05
N GLY A 159 3.01 -42.31 -13.78
CA GLY A 159 2.88 -43.68 -13.27
C GLY A 159 3.93 -44.03 -12.21
N VAL A 160 4.01 -45.33 -11.85
CA VAL A 160 4.86 -45.83 -10.75
C VAL A 160 6.33 -45.44 -10.90
N ARG A 161 6.81 -45.27 -12.13
CA ARG A 161 8.19 -44.83 -12.41
C ARG A 161 8.48 -43.41 -11.91
N SER A 162 7.50 -42.52 -11.98
CA SER A 162 7.63 -41.12 -11.52
C SER A 162 7.59 -40.97 -10.00
N ILE A 163 7.34 -42.04 -9.24
CA ILE A 163 7.33 -42.01 -7.77
C ILE A 163 8.76 -41.94 -7.22
N ASP A 164 9.69 -42.64 -7.87
CA ASP A 164 11.09 -42.74 -7.45
C ASP A 164 11.98 -41.65 -8.06
N ASP A 165 11.43 -40.83 -8.97
CA ASP A 165 12.15 -39.69 -9.54
C ASP A 165 12.48 -38.64 -8.47
N GLN A 166 13.64 -38.02 -8.63
CA GLN A 166 14.13 -37.01 -7.70
C GLN A 166 13.42 -35.67 -7.92
N CYS A 167 12.70 -35.20 -6.90
CA CYS A 167 12.01 -33.92 -6.93
C CYS A 167 12.97 -32.77 -6.61
N ILE A 168 13.30 -31.97 -7.62
CA ILE A 168 14.02 -30.70 -7.44
C ILE A 168 12.99 -29.60 -7.14
N HIS A 169 13.03 -29.02 -5.94
CA HIS A 169 12.03 -28.08 -5.46
C HIS A 169 12.61 -27.03 -4.50
N HIS A 170 11.79 -26.08 -4.10
CA HIS A 170 12.07 -25.09 -3.07
C HIS A 170 11.38 -25.50 -1.76
N PRO A 171 12.13 -25.76 -0.67
CA PRO A 171 11.54 -26.07 0.64
C PRO A 171 11.01 -24.83 1.37
N GLY A 172 11.43 -23.63 0.95
CA GLY A 172 10.94 -22.37 1.46
C GLY A 172 9.64 -21.92 0.78
N PHE A 173 9.24 -20.69 1.07
CA PHE A 173 8.03 -20.06 0.55
C PHE A 173 8.36 -18.87 -0.36
N PRO A 174 7.48 -18.51 -1.29
CA PRO A 174 7.70 -17.36 -2.16
C PRO A 174 7.53 -16.04 -1.40
N VAL A 175 8.41 -15.10 -1.67
CA VAL A 175 8.49 -13.77 -1.07
C VAL A 175 8.45 -12.72 -2.18
N PHE A 176 7.54 -11.75 -2.04
CA PHE A 176 7.38 -10.62 -2.95
C PHE A 176 7.47 -9.31 -2.14
N HIS A 177 8.66 -8.73 -2.02
CA HIS A 177 8.87 -7.46 -1.31
C HIS A 177 9.73 -6.51 -2.15
N GLU A 178 9.42 -5.21 -2.09
CA GLU A 178 10.22 -4.15 -2.73
C GLU A 178 10.49 -4.37 -4.23
N GLY A 179 9.50 -4.94 -4.94
CA GLY A 179 9.63 -5.27 -6.37
C GLY A 179 10.47 -6.51 -6.67
N MET A 180 11.08 -7.13 -5.66
CA MET A 180 11.87 -8.36 -5.75
C MET A 180 11.02 -9.59 -5.42
N LYS A 181 11.31 -10.67 -6.12
CA LYS A 181 10.61 -11.97 -6.05
C LYS A 181 11.64 -13.06 -5.84
N PHE A 182 11.47 -13.89 -4.82
CA PHE A 182 12.40 -14.97 -4.50
C PHE A 182 11.76 -16.02 -3.58
N TRP A 183 12.43 -17.16 -3.44
CA TRP A 183 12.07 -18.18 -2.47
C TRP A 183 12.88 -17.96 -1.19
N SER A 184 12.25 -18.01 -0.01
CA SER A 184 12.92 -17.78 1.28
C SER A 184 14.08 -18.76 1.55
N CYS A 185 14.09 -19.92 0.91
CA CYS A 185 15.16 -20.90 1.00
C CYS A 185 16.36 -20.62 0.07
N CYS A 186 16.30 -19.63 -0.82
CA CYS A 186 17.39 -19.36 -1.75
C CYS A 186 17.75 -17.87 -1.84
N VAL A 187 19.00 -17.58 -2.20
CA VAL A 187 19.50 -16.20 -2.34
C VAL A 187 19.15 -15.57 -3.69
N ARG A 188 18.70 -16.38 -4.66
CA ARG A 188 18.34 -15.93 -6.01
C ARG A 188 17.11 -15.02 -5.95
N ARG A 189 17.25 -13.78 -6.43
CA ARG A 189 16.17 -12.78 -6.49
C ARG A 189 16.00 -12.27 -7.91
N THR A 190 14.76 -12.02 -8.30
CA THR A 190 14.43 -11.47 -9.62
C THR A 190 13.31 -10.44 -9.47
N SER A 191 13.29 -9.42 -10.31
CA SER A 191 12.14 -8.50 -10.42
C SER A 191 11.06 -9.04 -11.36
N ASP A 192 11.39 -9.95 -12.26
CA ASP A 192 10.46 -10.55 -13.24
C ASP A 192 9.73 -11.77 -12.66
N PHE A 193 8.41 -11.82 -12.82
CA PHE A 193 7.57 -12.90 -12.27
C PHE A 193 7.71 -14.23 -13.01
N ASN A 194 7.88 -14.20 -14.34
CA ASN A 194 8.05 -15.41 -15.13
C ASN A 194 9.40 -16.06 -14.82
N VAL A 195 10.45 -15.24 -14.70
CA VAL A 195 11.77 -15.72 -14.26
C VAL A 195 11.69 -16.35 -12.86
N PHE A 196 10.86 -15.80 -11.97
CA PHE A 196 10.64 -16.37 -10.64
C PHE A 196 9.93 -17.74 -10.70
N LEU A 197 8.89 -17.89 -11.54
CA LEU A 197 8.18 -19.15 -11.73
C LEU A 197 9.02 -20.23 -12.45
N GLU A 198 10.00 -19.81 -13.25
CA GLU A 198 10.94 -20.69 -13.95
C GLU A 198 12.18 -21.03 -13.12
N GLN A 199 12.36 -20.40 -11.96
CA GLN A 199 13.50 -20.66 -11.10
C GLN A 199 13.54 -22.13 -10.66
N ALA A 200 14.63 -22.82 -11.00
CA ALA A 200 14.83 -24.21 -10.59
C ALA A 200 14.97 -24.32 -9.06
N GLY A 201 14.37 -25.38 -8.51
CA GLY A 201 14.45 -25.74 -7.10
C GLY A 201 15.87 -25.71 -6.54
N CYS A 202 16.01 -25.38 -5.25
CA CYS A 202 17.31 -25.34 -4.56
C CYS A 202 17.55 -26.52 -3.61
N SER A 203 16.63 -27.50 -3.56
CA SER A 203 16.80 -28.74 -2.80
C SER A 203 16.21 -29.93 -3.54
N THR A 204 16.67 -31.13 -3.19
CA THR A 204 16.17 -32.41 -3.73
C THR A 204 15.38 -33.16 -2.67
N GLY A 205 14.31 -33.84 -3.08
CA GLY A 205 13.45 -34.61 -2.19
C GLY A 205 12.55 -35.57 -2.96
N LYS A 206 11.47 -36.03 -2.32
CA LYS A 206 10.44 -36.86 -2.96
C LYS A 206 9.28 -35.99 -3.44
N HIS A 207 8.65 -36.38 -4.55
CA HIS A 207 7.46 -35.71 -5.04
C HIS A 207 6.30 -35.85 -4.04
N VAL A 208 5.53 -34.77 -3.88
CA VAL A 208 4.30 -34.75 -3.07
C VAL A 208 3.14 -34.60 -4.03
N TRP A 209 2.36 -35.66 -4.23
CA TRP A 209 1.21 -35.66 -5.14
C TRP A 209 -0.09 -35.27 -4.44
N PHE A 210 -0.15 -35.49 -3.13
CA PHE A 210 -1.27 -35.16 -2.27
C PHE A 210 -0.75 -34.41 -1.05
N LYS A 211 -1.23 -33.18 -0.81
CA LYS A 211 -1.04 -32.54 0.51
C LYS A 211 -1.96 -33.26 1.48
N LYS A 212 -1.41 -33.84 2.56
CA LYS A 212 -2.24 -34.19 3.71
C LYS A 212 -2.86 -32.87 4.20
N GLN A 213 -4.18 -32.81 4.30
CA GLN A 213 -4.83 -31.67 4.95
C GLN A 213 -4.38 -31.71 6.41
N ASP A 214 -3.43 -30.85 6.78
CA ASP A 214 -3.20 -30.55 8.17
C ASP A 214 -4.51 -29.99 8.73
N LYS A 215 -4.96 -30.53 9.86
CA LYS A 215 -6.10 -30.01 10.63
C LYS A 215 -5.80 -28.63 11.26
N SER A 216 -4.96 -27.82 10.63
CA SER A 216 -4.87 -26.41 10.92
C SER A 216 -6.14 -25.76 10.35
N GLY A 217 -6.97 -25.20 11.22
CA GLY A 217 -8.23 -24.58 10.82
C GLY A 217 -8.08 -23.55 9.70
N VAL A 218 -9.19 -23.19 9.06
CA VAL A 218 -9.17 -22.34 7.86
C VAL A 218 -8.61 -20.94 8.20
N SER A 219 -7.45 -20.63 7.63
CA SER A 219 -6.83 -19.30 7.70
C SER A 219 -7.00 -18.58 6.37
N CYS A 220 -7.52 -17.35 6.41
CA CYS A 220 -7.65 -16.47 5.25
C CYS A 220 -6.75 -15.26 5.41
N ARG A 221 -6.03 -14.90 4.34
CA ARG A 221 -5.35 -13.62 4.24
C ARG A 221 -6.39 -12.51 4.11
N TYR A 222 -6.15 -11.37 4.75
CA TYR A 222 -6.91 -10.16 4.51
C TYR A 222 -5.98 -8.95 4.36
N ASP A 223 -6.41 -7.96 3.60
CA ASP A 223 -5.77 -6.67 3.48
C ASP A 223 -6.78 -5.55 3.72
N TRP A 224 -6.27 -4.33 3.83
CA TRP A 224 -7.12 -3.16 3.91
C TRP A 224 -6.44 -1.98 3.22
N HIS A 225 -7.27 -1.10 2.70
CA HIS A 225 -6.85 0.20 2.18
C HIS A 225 -7.89 1.25 2.56
N GLN A 226 -7.56 2.52 2.35
CA GLN A 226 -8.47 3.60 2.67
C GLN A 226 -8.44 4.70 1.61
N THR A 227 -9.57 5.38 1.51
CA THR A 227 -9.76 6.63 0.77
C THR A 227 -10.12 7.72 1.78
N GLY A 228 -10.44 8.93 1.31
CA GLY A 228 -10.86 10.03 2.19
C GLY A 228 -12.01 9.64 3.12
N ASN A 229 -13.06 9.01 2.57
CA ASN A 229 -14.31 8.73 3.28
C ASN A 229 -14.52 7.25 3.64
N PHE A 230 -13.72 6.34 3.09
CA PHE A 230 -13.93 4.91 3.26
C PHE A 230 -12.67 4.20 3.70
N THR A 231 -12.84 3.18 4.53
CA THR A 231 -11.87 2.12 4.78
C THR A 231 -12.43 0.84 4.18
N VAL A 232 -11.66 0.15 3.35
CA VAL A 232 -12.09 -1.08 2.69
C VAL A 232 -11.24 -2.23 3.21
N VAL A 233 -11.89 -3.26 3.73
CA VAL A 233 -11.26 -4.51 4.20
C VAL A 233 -11.59 -5.62 3.22
N SER A 234 -10.57 -6.30 2.74
CA SER A 234 -10.68 -7.36 1.73
C SER A 234 -10.16 -8.67 2.33
N VAL A 235 -11.02 -9.66 2.50
CA VAL A 235 -10.65 -11.01 2.94
C VAL A 235 -10.55 -11.91 1.71
N PHE A 236 -9.37 -12.41 1.39
CA PHE A 236 -9.16 -13.31 0.26
C PHE A 236 -9.59 -14.72 0.63
N ALA A 237 -10.68 -15.17 0.02
CA ALA A 237 -11.30 -16.46 0.24
C ALA A 237 -11.95 -16.92 -1.06
N LYS A 238 -11.79 -18.21 -1.37
CA LYS A 238 -12.50 -18.88 -2.47
C LYS A 238 -13.42 -19.93 -1.87
N LYS A 239 -14.48 -20.32 -2.59
CA LYS A 239 -15.31 -21.48 -2.24
C LYS A 239 -16.00 -21.42 -0.87
N TYR A 240 -16.20 -20.23 -0.31
CA TYR A 240 -16.95 -20.04 0.93
C TYR A 240 -18.46 -19.92 0.63
N ASP A 241 -19.30 -20.27 1.60
CA ASP A 241 -20.76 -20.21 1.46
C ASP A 241 -21.31 -18.83 1.92
N PRO A 242 -21.89 -17.99 1.05
CA PRO A 242 -22.37 -16.66 1.38
C PRO A 242 -23.67 -16.68 2.18
N VAL A 243 -24.37 -17.82 2.28
CA VAL A 243 -25.59 -17.95 3.08
C VAL A 243 -25.25 -18.26 4.53
N LYS A 244 -24.23 -19.10 4.76
CA LYS A 244 -23.74 -19.43 6.11
C LYS A 244 -22.71 -18.43 6.65
N SER A 245 -22.06 -17.67 5.77
CA SER A 245 -21.09 -16.63 6.14
C SER A 245 -21.78 -15.35 6.58
N VAL A 246 -21.21 -14.68 7.58
CA VAL A 246 -21.81 -13.50 8.21
C VAL A 246 -20.80 -12.36 8.33
N VAL A 247 -21.23 -11.13 8.04
CA VAL A 247 -20.45 -9.90 8.26
C VAL A 247 -21.23 -9.00 9.20
N LYS A 248 -20.65 -8.69 10.36
CA LYS A 248 -21.25 -7.80 11.37
C LYS A 248 -20.33 -6.62 11.66
N VAL A 249 -20.92 -5.46 11.89
CA VAL A 249 -20.20 -4.24 12.18
C VAL A 249 -20.91 -3.46 13.28
N ASN A 250 -20.13 -2.85 14.16
CA ASN A 250 -20.59 -1.77 15.03
C ASN A 250 -19.71 -0.53 14.76
N PRO A 251 -19.93 0.62 15.41
CA PRO A 251 -19.18 1.84 15.13
C PRO A 251 -17.65 1.70 15.25
N ILE A 252 -17.12 0.71 15.97
CA ILE A 252 -15.68 0.53 16.20
C ILE A 252 -15.20 -0.92 16.09
N ARG A 253 -15.99 -1.85 15.56
CA ARG A 253 -15.66 -3.28 15.50
C ARG A 253 -16.19 -3.88 14.21
N LEU A 254 -15.37 -4.69 13.55
CA LEU A 254 -15.74 -5.48 12.40
C LEU A 254 -15.55 -6.96 12.73
N VAL A 255 -16.59 -7.76 12.53
CA VAL A 255 -16.61 -9.20 12.70
C VAL A 255 -16.98 -9.86 11.39
N ILE A 256 -16.14 -10.74 10.87
CA ILE A 256 -16.37 -11.52 9.65
C ILE A 256 -16.23 -13.00 10.02
N ASN A 257 -17.27 -13.78 9.71
CA ASN A 257 -17.26 -15.23 9.80
C ASN A 257 -17.51 -15.79 8.41
N LEU A 258 -16.57 -16.56 7.86
CA LEU A 258 -16.72 -17.22 6.55
C LEU A 258 -16.75 -18.72 6.73
N TYR A 259 -17.81 -19.37 6.24
CA TYR A 259 -17.97 -20.83 6.29
C TYR A 259 -17.47 -21.49 5.01
N PHE A 260 -16.68 -22.55 5.15
CA PHE A 260 -16.11 -23.31 4.04
C PHE A 260 -16.72 -24.71 3.99
N PRO A 261 -17.62 -25.00 3.03
CA PRO A 261 -18.28 -26.30 2.93
C PRO A 261 -17.34 -27.46 2.61
N GLU A 262 -16.21 -27.23 1.94
CA GLU A 262 -15.25 -28.30 1.61
C GLU A 262 -14.50 -28.84 2.83
N THR A 263 -14.29 -28.00 3.84
CA THR A 263 -13.54 -28.35 5.07
C THR A 263 -14.43 -28.42 6.31
N GLU A 264 -15.71 -28.09 6.19
CA GLU A 264 -16.67 -27.94 7.30
C GLU A 264 -16.14 -27.04 8.43
N ASP A 265 -15.42 -25.97 8.08
CA ASP A 265 -14.74 -25.10 9.05
C ASP A 265 -14.96 -23.61 8.72
N CYS A 266 -14.64 -22.74 9.67
CA CYS A 266 -14.92 -21.30 9.62
C CYS A 266 -13.66 -20.46 9.79
N PHE A 267 -13.48 -19.48 8.90
CA PHE A 267 -12.57 -18.37 9.15
C PHE A 267 -13.27 -17.30 9.99
N ASN A 268 -12.60 -16.80 11.03
CA ASN A 268 -13.10 -15.74 11.90
C ASN A 268 -12.11 -14.57 11.95
N LEU A 269 -12.59 -13.38 11.62
CA LEU A 269 -11.89 -12.11 11.80
C LEU A 269 -12.70 -11.24 12.73
N ASP A 270 -12.08 -10.79 13.82
CA ASP A 270 -12.69 -9.88 14.79
C ASP A 270 -11.69 -8.78 15.13
N VAL A 271 -11.96 -7.56 14.67
CA VAL A 271 -11.04 -6.44 14.78
C VAL A 271 -11.73 -5.21 15.36
N GLU A 272 -11.09 -4.59 16.35
CA GLU A 272 -11.45 -3.26 16.83
C GLU A 272 -10.85 -2.22 15.89
N LEU A 273 -11.71 -1.51 15.16
CA LEU A 273 -11.36 -0.52 14.13
C LEU A 273 -10.67 0.69 14.75
N GLY A 274 -9.67 1.24 14.06
CA GLY A 274 -8.87 2.38 14.54
C GLY A 274 -9.63 3.71 14.62
N GLY A 275 -10.73 3.85 13.90
CA GLY A 275 -11.62 5.00 13.97
C GLY A 275 -13.10 4.60 13.94
N VAL A 276 -13.97 5.60 14.06
CA VAL A 276 -15.41 5.40 14.12
C VAL A 276 -15.99 5.31 12.71
N VAL A 277 -16.94 4.38 12.50
CA VAL A 277 -17.64 4.17 11.23
C VAL A 277 -19.13 4.46 11.34
N ASN A 278 -19.72 4.95 10.27
CA ASN A 278 -21.17 5.05 10.13
C ASN A 278 -21.72 3.70 9.63
N VAL A 279 -22.25 2.91 10.56
CA VAL A 279 -22.77 1.56 10.31
C VAL A 279 -23.83 1.52 9.20
N ALA A 280 -24.72 2.51 9.13
CA ALA A 280 -25.82 2.54 8.16
C ALA A 280 -25.34 2.69 6.70
N GLU A 281 -24.15 3.26 6.49
CA GLU A 281 -23.56 3.48 5.17
C GLU A 281 -22.40 2.50 4.88
N CYS A 282 -22.19 1.52 5.75
CA CYS A 282 -21.28 0.41 5.48
C CYS A 282 -21.94 -0.60 4.55
N SER A 283 -21.15 -1.22 3.68
CA SER A 283 -21.63 -2.26 2.77
C SER A 283 -20.64 -3.41 2.66
N ALA A 284 -21.14 -4.58 2.29
CA ALA A 284 -20.32 -5.77 2.06
C ALA A 284 -20.61 -6.35 0.67
N GLN A 285 -19.60 -6.90 0.03
CA GLN A 285 -19.68 -7.55 -1.27
C GLN A 285 -18.93 -8.88 -1.21
N MET A 286 -19.61 -9.96 -1.56
CA MET A 286 -19.07 -11.31 -1.60
C MET A 286 -18.79 -11.70 -3.05
N LEU A 287 -17.51 -11.92 -3.38
CA LEU A 287 -17.01 -12.24 -4.71
C LEU A 287 -16.39 -13.65 -4.73
N GLY A 288 -16.22 -14.25 -5.91
CA GLY A 288 -15.66 -15.60 -6.03
C GLY A 288 -14.23 -15.79 -5.48
N THR A 289 -13.48 -14.70 -5.28
CA THR A 289 -12.09 -14.74 -4.81
C THR A 289 -11.84 -13.95 -3.52
N LYS A 290 -12.83 -13.19 -3.04
CA LYS A 290 -12.70 -12.36 -1.84
C LYS A 290 -14.04 -11.85 -1.32
N VAL A 291 -14.08 -11.46 -0.05
CA VAL A 291 -15.13 -10.64 0.55
C VAL A 291 -14.58 -9.24 0.75
N GLU A 292 -15.26 -8.22 0.24
CA GLU A 292 -14.92 -6.81 0.44
C GLU A 292 -15.95 -6.14 1.36
N VAL A 293 -15.48 -5.53 2.44
CA VAL A 293 -16.29 -4.75 3.37
C VAL A 293 -15.87 -3.30 3.27
N LYS A 294 -16.77 -2.46 2.77
CA LYS A 294 -16.59 -1.02 2.63
C LYS A 294 -17.18 -0.32 3.85
N LEU A 295 -16.30 0.16 4.72
CA LEU A 295 -16.63 0.87 5.94
C LEU A 295 -16.66 2.38 5.68
N ARG A 296 -17.80 3.03 5.91
CA ARG A 296 -17.89 4.49 5.84
C ARG A 296 -17.29 5.10 7.10
N LYS A 297 -16.25 5.90 6.97
CA LYS A 297 -15.68 6.65 8.10
C LYS A 297 -16.67 7.70 8.58
N ALA A 298 -16.86 7.81 9.89
CA ALA A 298 -17.66 8.87 10.49
C ALA A 298 -16.94 10.23 10.36
N GLU A 299 -15.61 10.22 10.29
CA GLU A 299 -14.76 11.39 10.14
C GLU A 299 -13.83 11.25 8.94
N PRO A 300 -13.55 12.33 8.19
CA PRO A 300 -12.64 12.31 7.04
C PRO A 300 -11.16 12.26 7.47
N ALA A 301 -10.84 11.47 8.49
CA ALA A 301 -9.49 11.29 9.02
C ALA A 301 -8.79 10.09 8.37
N ALA A 302 -7.47 10.21 8.18
CA ALA A 302 -6.62 9.11 7.75
C ALA A 302 -6.27 8.21 8.94
N TRP A 303 -6.55 6.91 8.81
CA TRP A 303 -6.26 5.94 9.86
C TRP A 303 -4.83 5.44 9.71
N LYS A 304 -4.02 5.47 10.78
CA LYS A 304 -2.64 4.93 10.73
C LYS A 304 -2.62 3.41 10.60
N ASN A 305 -3.53 2.74 11.31
CA ASN A 305 -3.71 1.29 11.32
C ASN A 305 -5.20 0.96 11.19
N LEU A 306 -5.53 -0.22 10.63
CA LEU A 306 -6.91 -0.70 10.59
C LEU A 306 -7.46 -0.89 11.99
N CYS A 307 -6.64 -1.45 12.88
CA CYS A 307 -7.01 -1.83 14.22
C CYS A 307 -6.17 -1.13 15.29
N ILE A 308 -6.73 -1.01 16.48
CA ILE A 308 -5.97 -0.70 17.69
C ILE A 308 -5.66 -1.98 18.46
N SER A 309 -4.43 -2.12 18.94
CA SER A 309 -4.10 -3.16 19.91
C SER A 309 -4.80 -2.82 21.22
N ARG A 310 -5.71 -3.67 21.68
CA ARG A 310 -6.08 -3.67 23.11
C ARG A 310 -4.85 -4.07 23.89
N GLY A 311 -4.23 -3.13 24.58
CA GLY A 311 -3.34 -3.47 25.69
C GLY A 311 -4.20 -4.21 26.71
N VAL A 312 -3.95 -5.50 26.89
CA VAL A 312 -4.52 -6.24 28.02
C VAL A 312 -3.97 -5.55 29.27
N GLY A 313 -4.83 -4.82 29.98
CA GLY A 313 -4.47 -4.14 31.22
C GLY A 313 -4.17 -5.14 32.33
N ASP A 314 -3.08 -4.85 33.04
CA ASP A 314 -2.47 -5.58 34.16
C ASP A 314 -3.41 -6.04 35.27
N THR A 315 -3.12 -7.24 35.79
CA THR A 315 -3.23 -7.53 37.22
C THR A 315 -1.80 -7.66 37.80
N GLN A 316 -1.39 -6.63 38.56
CA GLN A 316 -0.36 -6.58 39.60
C GLN A 316 1.16 -6.72 39.24
N SER A 317 1.86 -5.56 39.33
CA SER A 317 3.19 -5.27 39.96
C SER A 317 4.17 -6.42 40.22
N THR A 318 5.48 -6.36 39.87
CA THR A 318 6.56 -5.45 40.39
C THR A 318 7.85 -5.57 39.50
N PRO A 319 9.00 -4.87 39.71
CA PRO A 319 9.53 -3.87 38.77
C PRO A 319 10.93 -4.16 38.12
N SER A 320 11.22 -3.34 37.10
CA SER A 320 12.52 -2.79 36.65
C SER A 320 13.67 -3.70 36.16
N SER A 321 14.04 -3.54 34.88
CA SER A 321 15.29 -2.86 34.49
C SER A 321 15.37 -2.61 32.97
N GLU A 322 15.66 -1.35 32.62
CA GLU A 322 16.13 -0.79 31.33
C GLU A 322 17.36 -1.56 30.80
N SER A 323 17.86 -1.51 29.56
CA SER A 323 17.58 -0.86 28.28
C SER A 323 18.42 -1.61 27.21
N SER A 324 18.04 -1.49 25.93
CA SER A 324 18.92 -1.17 24.78
C SER A 324 18.65 -1.94 23.47
N SER A 325 18.73 -1.15 22.40
CA SER A 325 19.03 -1.52 21.02
C SER A 325 17.94 -2.11 20.13
N SER A 326 17.26 -1.16 19.50
CA SER A 326 16.79 -1.11 18.11
C SER A 326 17.52 -1.99 17.08
N THR A 327 16.75 -2.28 16.01
CA THR A 327 17.09 -2.88 14.70
C THR A 327 17.08 -4.40 14.58
N ALA A 328 15.91 -5.04 14.70
CA ALA A 328 15.62 -6.33 14.06
C ALA A 328 14.12 -6.67 14.14
N THR A 329 13.23 -5.95 13.43
CA THR A 329 11.80 -6.32 13.47
C THR A 329 10.94 -5.83 12.30
N LEU A 330 11.46 -5.84 11.07
CA LEU A 330 10.63 -5.63 9.87
C LEU A 330 10.63 -6.82 8.90
N GLU A 331 11.53 -7.79 9.04
CA GLU A 331 11.54 -8.99 8.19
C GLU A 331 10.53 -10.06 8.63
N SER A 332 9.93 -9.97 9.82
CA SER A 332 9.11 -11.03 10.40
C SER A 332 7.61 -10.97 10.04
N ARG A 333 7.21 -10.18 9.03
CA ARG A 333 5.79 -9.98 8.66
C ARG A 333 5.47 -10.29 7.18
N VAL A 334 6.35 -10.99 6.48
CA VAL A 334 6.07 -11.44 5.12
C VAL A 334 5.40 -12.81 5.19
N ASP A 335 4.07 -12.82 5.04
CA ASP A 335 3.31 -14.05 4.90
C ASP A 335 3.58 -14.72 3.54
N ALA A 336 3.77 -16.04 3.58
CA ALA A 336 3.94 -16.89 2.41
C ALA A 336 2.76 -16.74 1.43
N VAL A 337 3.06 -16.60 0.15
CA VAL A 337 2.04 -16.64 -0.91
C VAL A 337 1.86 -18.09 -1.38
N ASP A 338 0.63 -18.58 -1.43
CA ASP A 338 0.36 -19.90 -2.01
C ASP A 338 0.28 -19.80 -3.55
N LEU A 339 1.10 -20.60 -4.23
CA LEU A 339 1.21 -20.64 -5.69
C LEU A 339 0.67 -21.94 -6.27
N SER A 340 -0.11 -22.71 -5.50
CA SER A 340 -0.61 -24.03 -5.92
C SER A 340 -1.53 -24.02 -7.16
N ASP A 341 -1.99 -22.84 -7.57
CA ASP A 341 -2.96 -22.62 -8.65
C ASP A 341 -2.33 -22.03 -9.95
N LEU A 342 -1.00 -21.89 -10.02
CA LEU A 342 -0.25 -21.45 -11.21
C LEU A 342 0.38 -22.64 -11.93
#